data_AF-A0A6C0CVW0-F1
#
_entry.id   AF-A0A6C0CVW0-F1
#
_cell.length_a   1.000
_cell.length_b   1.000
_cell.length_c   1.000
_cell.angle_alpha   90.00
_cell.angle_beta   90.00
_cell.angle_gamma   90.00
#
_symmetry.space_group_name_H-M   'P 1'
#
loop_
_entity.id
_entity.type
_entity.pdbx_description
1 polymer ?
#
loop_
_entity_poly.entity_id
_entity_poly.type
_entity_poly.pdbx_seq_one_letter_code
_entity_poly.pdbx_strand_id
1 'polypeptide(L)'
;MIGIDECIEPNSYVLTISIDTHAAVINVNLNDKENEIFKNVRYYSQVGDYYYSISNVNNDVYNYRNLKNIFRKTLYEPTYIEMENLGKTLKPIYKQMLEGYKVYDDRRYEKSCKIHNMVVYDKILSKFERLNDRYNQLYCYFNPSDAYIGIKLISLHKNMSNATDGIKYELVTPDDIDLSTLSGLIKLSMLINGKDVVSQVIQEALREPQIQDNEVIILNGDSIDVIRMSFFVSLIKLIFNNNCSINLIDFSCSHIYSRVSVAKEDKDRAMEYANVDIEAPASTVGKFGGKKYKKQKKIKRTKNVKKSKKTKKRGNRTRKNKL
;
A
#
# COMPACT_ATOMS: atom_id res chain seq x y z
N MET A 1 -23.60 -0.79 -17.73
CA MET A 1 -23.51 -0.12 -16.41
C MET A 1 -22.59 -0.95 -15.57
N ILE A 2 -21.31 -0.58 -15.52
CA ILE A 2 -20.29 -1.23 -14.71
C ILE A 2 -20.45 -0.61 -13.32
N GLY A 3 -20.72 -1.46 -12.33
CA GLY A 3 -20.94 -1.04 -10.94
C GLY A 3 -19.70 -0.32 -10.43
N ILE A 4 -19.92 0.78 -9.71
CA ILE A 4 -18.87 1.52 -9.03
C ILE A 4 -18.40 0.63 -7.87
N ASP A 5 -17.39 -0.21 -8.10
CA ASP A 5 -16.73 -1.11 -7.13
C ASP A 5 -15.84 -0.31 -6.15
N GLU A 6 -16.29 0.87 -5.71
CA GLU A 6 -15.66 1.61 -4.63
C GLU A 6 -16.54 1.52 -3.38
N CYS A 7 -16.12 0.73 -2.40
CA CYS A 7 -16.76 0.62 -1.08
C CYS A 7 -16.53 1.87 -0.21
N ILE A 8 -16.62 3.07 -0.79
CA ILE A 8 -16.48 4.34 -0.07
C ILE A 8 -17.88 4.92 0.11
N GLU A 9 -18.34 4.95 1.35
CA GLU A 9 -19.70 5.42 1.65
C GLU A 9 -19.87 6.90 1.25
N PRO A 10 -21.04 7.31 0.75
CA PRO A 10 -21.35 8.72 0.55
C PRO A 10 -21.15 9.52 1.85
N ASN A 11 -20.69 10.76 1.74
CA ASN A 11 -20.32 11.65 2.85
C ASN A 11 -19.13 11.20 3.73
N SER A 12 -18.43 10.13 3.36
CA SER A 12 -17.14 9.77 3.97
C SER A 12 -15.99 10.63 3.43
N TYR A 13 -14.83 10.55 4.08
CA TYR A 13 -13.63 11.26 3.66
C TYR A 13 -12.63 10.35 2.96
N VAL A 14 -11.88 10.91 2.02
CA VAL A 14 -10.73 10.23 1.40
C VAL A 14 -9.50 11.07 1.61
N LEU A 15 -8.51 10.50 2.31
CA LEU A 15 -7.23 11.15 2.57
C LEU A 15 -6.20 10.63 1.58
N THR A 16 -5.43 11.52 0.97
CA THR A 16 -4.22 11.14 0.24
C THR A 16 -3.01 11.62 1.02
N ILE A 17 -2.22 10.68 1.52
CA ILE A 17 -1.08 10.92 2.41
C ILE A 17 0.19 10.46 1.71
N SER A 18 1.17 11.35 1.61
CA SER A 18 2.53 11.02 1.17
C SER A 18 3.37 10.63 2.37
N ILE A 19 4.10 9.53 2.25
CA ILE A 19 5.10 9.08 3.23
C ILE A 19 6.46 9.15 2.55
N ASP A 20 7.28 10.10 2.97
CA ASP A 20 8.64 10.28 2.49
C ASP A 20 9.59 10.29 3.70
N THR A 21 9.89 9.10 4.21
CA THR A 21 10.66 8.91 5.44
C THR A 21 11.65 7.77 5.29
N HIS A 22 12.56 7.61 6.26
CA HIS A 22 13.17 6.31 6.47
C HIS A 22 12.10 5.36 7.01
N ALA A 23 12.19 4.08 6.66
CA ALA A 23 11.32 3.09 7.25
C ALA A 23 11.92 1.68 7.23
N ALA A 24 11.45 0.87 8.17
CA ALA A 24 11.78 -0.53 8.29
C ALA A 24 10.51 -1.37 8.43
N VAL A 25 10.41 -2.44 7.66
CA VAL A 25 9.33 -3.42 7.78
C VAL A 25 9.55 -4.25 9.04
N ILE A 26 8.62 -4.15 9.99
CA ILE A 26 8.68 -4.83 11.29
C ILE A 26 7.76 -6.05 11.38
N ASN A 27 6.76 -6.14 10.50
CA ASN A 27 5.87 -7.29 10.43
C ASN A 27 5.41 -7.50 8.99
N VAL A 28 5.50 -8.75 8.50
CA VAL A 28 5.02 -9.16 7.17
C VAL A 28 3.84 -10.13 7.24
N ASN A 29 3.41 -10.48 8.46
CA ASN A 29 2.32 -11.39 8.73
C ASN A 29 1.34 -10.69 9.69
N LEU A 30 0.53 -9.81 9.12
CA LEU A 30 -0.45 -9.03 9.86
C LEU A 30 -1.52 -9.94 10.47
N ASN A 31 -1.75 -9.81 11.78
CA ASN A 31 -2.84 -10.49 12.47
C ASN A 31 -4.19 -9.82 12.17
N ASP A 32 -5.30 -10.43 12.61
CA ASP A 32 -6.65 -9.93 12.33
C ASP A 32 -6.88 -8.49 12.83
N LYS A 33 -6.29 -8.12 13.97
CA LYS A 33 -6.37 -6.77 14.52
C LYS A 33 -5.62 -5.77 13.63
N GLU A 34 -4.42 -6.12 13.16
CA GLU A 34 -3.64 -5.30 12.24
C GLU A 34 -4.33 -5.17 10.88
N ASN A 35 -4.91 -6.25 10.36
CA ASN A 35 -5.69 -6.22 9.12
C ASN A 35 -6.92 -5.30 9.23
N GLU A 36 -7.63 -5.32 10.36
CA GLU A 36 -8.77 -4.42 10.58
C GLU A 36 -8.33 -2.94 10.64
N ILE A 37 -7.17 -2.66 11.24
CA ILE A 37 -6.57 -1.31 11.23
C ILE A 37 -6.35 -0.83 9.79
N PHE A 38 -5.92 -1.69 8.87
CA PHE A 38 -5.68 -1.31 7.47
C PHE A 38 -6.89 -1.48 6.53
N LYS A 39 -8.07 -1.81 7.05
CA LYS A 39 -9.30 -1.81 6.25
C LYS A 39 -9.58 -0.42 5.67
N ASN A 40 -10.04 -0.34 4.41
CA ASN A 40 -10.24 0.92 3.68
C ASN A 40 -8.95 1.75 3.51
N VAL A 41 -7.78 1.09 3.54
CA VAL A 41 -6.49 1.70 3.22
C VAL A 41 -5.97 1.13 1.91
N ARG A 42 -5.76 2.01 0.93
CA ARG A 42 -5.02 1.71 -0.29
C ARG A 42 -3.58 2.14 -0.11
N TYR A 43 -2.67 1.35 -0.65
CA TYR A 43 -1.26 1.51 -0.41
C TYR A 43 -0.50 1.47 -1.73
N TYR A 44 0.06 2.60 -2.12
CA TYR A 44 1.03 2.69 -3.21
C TYR A 44 2.44 2.50 -2.64
N SER A 45 3.19 1.55 -3.19
CA SER A 45 4.60 1.31 -2.87
C SER A 45 5.49 1.66 -4.06
N GLN A 46 6.40 2.61 -3.87
CA GLN A 46 7.40 2.95 -4.89
C GLN A 46 8.37 1.78 -5.14
N VAL A 47 8.85 1.15 -4.06
CA VAL A 47 9.84 0.06 -4.15
C VAL A 47 9.18 -1.27 -4.52
N GLY A 48 8.00 -1.54 -3.93
CA GLY A 48 7.21 -2.75 -4.19
C GLY A 48 7.81 -4.06 -3.70
N ASP A 49 8.95 -4.03 -2.99
CA ASP A 49 9.66 -5.17 -2.38
C ASP A 49 10.49 -4.66 -1.18
N TYR A 50 11.23 -5.54 -0.51
CA TYR A 50 12.02 -5.25 0.68
C TYR A 50 13.37 -4.58 0.41
N TYR A 51 13.37 -3.54 -0.42
CA TYR A 51 14.57 -2.78 -0.77
C TYR A 51 14.53 -1.36 -0.24
N TYR A 52 15.67 -0.70 -0.34
CA TYR A 52 15.79 0.74 -0.15
C TYR A 52 15.07 1.48 -1.28
N SER A 53 14.40 2.56 -0.93
CA SER A 53 13.97 3.53 -1.93
C SER A 53 15.18 4.35 -2.37
N ILE A 54 15.14 4.80 -3.62
CA ILE A 54 16.10 5.75 -4.14
C ILE A 54 15.37 7.07 -4.30
N SER A 55 15.84 8.08 -3.59
CA SER A 55 15.35 9.45 -3.65
C SER A 55 16.46 10.40 -4.12
N ASN A 56 16.05 11.56 -4.60
CA ASN A 56 16.90 12.74 -4.73
C ASN A 56 16.00 13.97 -4.71
N VAL A 57 16.54 15.11 -4.30
CA VAL A 57 15.78 16.35 -4.09
C VAL A 57 14.92 16.73 -5.31
N ASN A 58 15.44 16.58 -6.53
CA ASN A 58 14.69 16.94 -7.73
C ASN A 58 13.46 16.04 -7.93
N ASN A 59 13.60 14.75 -7.67
CA ASN A 59 12.52 13.78 -7.79
C ASN A 59 11.54 13.89 -6.63
N ASP A 60 11.98 14.20 -5.42
CA ASP A 60 11.10 14.39 -4.27
C ASP A 60 10.21 15.64 -4.50
N VAL A 61 10.82 16.73 -4.98
CA VAL A 61 10.09 17.94 -5.43
C VAL A 61 9.11 17.60 -6.55
N TYR A 62 9.55 16.83 -7.55
CA TYR A 62 8.72 16.44 -8.68
C TYR A 62 7.54 15.58 -8.26
N ASN A 63 7.77 14.55 -7.43
CA ASN A 63 6.76 13.67 -6.85
C ASN A 63 5.73 14.50 -6.08
N TYR A 64 6.20 15.35 -5.17
CA TYR A 64 5.33 16.18 -4.35
C TYR A 64 4.48 17.15 -5.19
N ARG A 65 5.06 17.79 -6.21
CA ARG A 65 4.31 18.64 -7.15
C ARG A 65 3.28 17.85 -7.96
N ASN A 66 3.66 16.68 -8.47
CA ASN A 66 2.74 15.82 -9.21
C ASN A 66 1.56 15.35 -8.36
N LEU A 67 1.84 14.95 -7.12
CA LEU A 67 0.80 14.59 -6.16
C LEU A 67 -0.18 15.74 -5.94
N LYS A 68 0.31 16.96 -5.76
CA LYS A 68 -0.55 18.14 -5.65
C LYS A 68 -1.37 18.37 -6.93
N ASN A 69 -0.76 18.29 -8.11
CA ASN A 69 -1.45 18.49 -9.39
C ASN A 69 -2.55 17.44 -9.64
N ILE A 70 -2.32 16.20 -9.22
CA ILE A 70 -3.28 15.11 -9.39
C ILE A 70 -4.43 15.25 -8.38
N PHE A 71 -4.11 15.45 -7.10
CA PHE A 71 -5.09 15.30 -6.02
C PHE A 71 -5.66 16.62 -5.48
N ARG A 72 -5.04 17.79 -5.70
CA ARG A 72 -5.58 19.10 -5.23
C ARG A 72 -6.58 19.72 -6.19
N LYS A 73 -7.56 18.91 -6.56
CA LYS A 73 -8.70 19.31 -7.38
C LYS A 73 -9.89 18.45 -6.97
N THR A 74 -11.09 18.91 -7.30
CA THR A 74 -12.28 18.04 -7.25
C THR A 74 -12.08 16.91 -8.26
N LEU A 75 -12.32 15.68 -7.82
CA LEU A 75 -12.19 14.50 -8.67
C LEU A 75 -13.58 14.01 -9.08
N TYR A 76 -13.71 13.65 -10.35
CA TYR A 76 -14.92 13.08 -10.93
C TYR A 76 -14.75 11.60 -11.30
N GLU A 77 -13.59 11.06 -10.92
CA GLU A 77 -13.22 9.65 -11.04
C GLU A 77 -12.87 9.11 -9.65
N PRO A 78 -12.97 7.79 -9.44
CA PRO A 78 -12.45 7.13 -8.27
C PRO A 78 -11.00 7.54 -7.95
N THR A 79 -10.70 7.70 -6.68
CA THR A 79 -9.34 8.12 -6.26
C THR A 79 -8.26 7.09 -6.61
N TYR A 80 -8.63 5.81 -6.77
CA TYR A 80 -7.69 4.77 -7.23
C TYR A 80 -7.24 4.98 -8.67
N ILE A 81 -8.09 5.52 -9.56
CA ILE A 81 -7.71 5.80 -10.96
C ILE A 81 -6.59 6.84 -10.98
N GLU A 82 -6.70 7.85 -10.12
CA GLU A 82 -5.66 8.86 -9.98
C GLU A 82 -4.36 8.28 -9.39
N MET A 83 -4.44 7.31 -8.48
CA MET A 83 -3.27 6.55 -8.03
C MET A 83 -2.65 5.72 -9.17
N GLU A 84 -3.45 5.07 -10.01
CA GLU A 84 -2.94 4.31 -11.18
C GLU A 84 -2.21 5.23 -12.16
N ASN A 85 -2.76 6.41 -12.41
CA ASN A 85 -2.14 7.42 -13.25
C ASN A 85 -0.81 7.90 -12.67
N LEU A 86 -0.74 8.08 -11.35
CA LEU A 86 0.52 8.34 -10.65
C LEU A 86 1.52 7.19 -10.89
N GLY A 87 1.12 5.94 -10.70
CA GLY A 87 1.99 4.77 -10.93
C GLY A 87 2.55 4.72 -12.35
N LYS A 88 1.71 4.94 -13.37
CA LYS A 88 2.11 5.02 -14.78
C LYS A 88 3.12 6.15 -15.04
N THR A 89 2.97 7.28 -14.34
CA THR A 89 3.85 8.45 -14.48
C THR A 89 5.19 8.26 -13.77
N LEU A 90 5.19 7.74 -12.54
CA LEU A 90 6.39 7.61 -11.72
C LEU A 90 7.26 6.42 -12.10
N LYS A 91 6.67 5.33 -12.59
CA LYS A 91 7.40 4.10 -12.93
C LYS A 91 8.57 4.31 -13.92
N PRO A 92 8.42 5.00 -15.07
CA PRO A 92 9.55 5.25 -15.96
C PRO A 92 10.62 6.16 -15.33
N ILE A 93 10.23 7.13 -14.50
CA ILE A 93 11.16 8.04 -13.81
C ILE A 93 12.00 7.25 -12.79
N TYR A 94 11.35 6.41 -11.99
CA TYR A 94 12.03 5.56 -11.02
C TYR A 94 12.96 4.56 -11.71
N LYS A 95 12.58 4.03 -12.87
CA LYS A 95 13.48 3.22 -13.70
C LYS A 95 14.74 3.97 -14.10
N GLN A 96 14.62 5.19 -14.62
CA GLN A 96 15.79 6.00 -14.99
C GLN A 96 16.71 6.26 -13.80
N MET A 97 16.15 6.44 -12.59
CA MET A 97 16.94 6.53 -11.38
C MET A 97 17.71 5.24 -11.10
N LEU A 98 17.01 4.09 -11.08
CA LEU A 98 17.62 2.79 -10.83
C LEU A 98 18.77 2.51 -11.81
N GLU A 99 18.59 2.87 -13.09
CA GLU A 99 19.61 2.75 -14.14
C GLU A 99 20.80 3.70 -13.88
N GLY A 100 20.52 4.97 -13.58
CA GLY A 100 21.54 5.98 -13.28
C GLY A 100 22.42 5.63 -12.08
N TYR A 101 21.84 5.00 -11.06
CA TYR A 101 22.56 4.52 -9.88
C TYR A 101 23.17 3.12 -10.05
N LYS A 102 23.05 2.50 -11.24
CA LYS A 102 23.59 1.16 -11.55
C LYS A 102 23.08 0.05 -10.61
N VAL A 103 21.84 0.18 -10.14
CA VAL A 103 21.16 -0.79 -9.26
C VAL A 103 19.87 -1.34 -9.88
N TYR A 104 19.65 -1.05 -11.16
CA TYR A 104 18.56 -1.58 -11.97
C TYR A 104 18.64 -3.10 -12.10
N ASP A 105 17.48 -3.73 -11.92
CA ASP A 105 17.24 -5.15 -12.15
C ASP A 105 15.79 -5.29 -12.62
N ASP A 106 15.55 -6.04 -13.71
CA ASP A 106 14.22 -6.17 -14.31
C ASP A 106 13.19 -6.70 -13.30
N ARG A 107 13.61 -7.58 -12.38
CA ARG A 107 12.74 -8.13 -11.33
C ARG A 107 12.34 -7.08 -10.31
N ARG A 108 13.23 -6.14 -9.98
CA ARG A 108 12.91 -5.00 -9.10
C ARG A 108 11.99 -4.01 -9.81
N TYR A 109 12.27 -3.73 -11.08
CA TYR A 109 11.46 -2.80 -11.88
C TYR A 109 10.01 -3.27 -12.03
N GLU A 110 9.80 -4.57 -12.31
CA GLU A 110 8.45 -5.14 -12.44
C GLU A 110 7.59 -4.87 -11.20
N LYS A 111 8.20 -4.99 -10.02
CA LYS A 111 7.56 -4.84 -8.70
C LYS A 111 7.39 -3.39 -8.25
N SER A 112 8.22 -2.47 -8.74
CA SER A 112 8.18 -1.06 -8.37
C SER A 112 6.91 -0.33 -8.82
N CYS A 113 6.58 0.75 -8.10
CA CYS A 113 5.50 1.69 -8.37
C CYS A 113 4.13 0.99 -8.48
N LYS A 114 3.81 0.15 -7.50
CA LYS A 114 2.57 -0.64 -7.46
C LYS A 114 1.58 -0.11 -6.45
N ILE A 115 0.30 -0.34 -6.73
CA ILE A 115 -0.80 -0.04 -5.83
C ILE A 115 -1.33 -1.37 -5.31
N HIS A 116 -1.65 -1.37 -4.03
CA HIS A 116 -2.19 -2.49 -3.31
C HIS A 116 -3.51 -2.06 -2.66
N ASN A 117 -4.56 -2.86 -2.83
CA ASN A 117 -5.85 -2.64 -2.18
C ASN A 117 -5.83 -2.91 -0.68
N MET A 118 -4.74 -3.48 -0.18
CA MET A 118 -4.51 -3.72 1.24
C MET A 118 -3.03 -3.48 1.56
N VAL A 119 -2.79 -2.98 2.76
CA VAL A 119 -1.45 -2.98 3.35
C VAL A 119 -1.08 -4.40 3.73
N VAL A 120 0.07 -4.89 3.27
CA VAL A 120 0.51 -6.29 3.45
C VAL A 120 1.63 -6.45 4.50
N TYR A 121 2.16 -5.34 5.00
CA TYR A 121 3.18 -5.31 6.04
C TYR A 121 3.05 -4.04 6.88
N ASP A 122 3.54 -4.10 8.11
CA ASP A 122 3.63 -2.96 9.00
C ASP A 122 5.06 -2.43 9.04
N LYS A 123 5.19 -1.10 9.19
CA LYS A 123 6.47 -0.40 9.16
C LYS A 123 6.63 0.48 10.39
N ILE A 124 7.88 0.66 10.81
CA ILE A 124 8.28 1.84 11.57
C ILE A 124 8.69 2.91 10.56
N LEU A 125 8.08 4.08 10.65
CA LEU A 125 8.42 5.29 9.90
C LEU A 125 9.27 6.19 10.78
N SER A 126 10.36 6.75 10.25
CA SER A 126 11.34 7.51 11.02
C SER A 126 11.90 8.70 10.24
N LYS A 127 12.07 9.84 10.92
CA LYS A 127 12.80 11.00 10.40
C LYS A 127 14.31 10.76 10.34
N PHE A 128 14.83 9.89 11.19
CA PHE A 128 16.26 9.59 11.24
C PHE A 128 16.59 8.21 10.68
N GLU A 129 17.82 8.07 10.25
CA GLU A 129 18.43 6.77 9.94
C GLU A 129 18.72 5.92 11.20
N ARG A 130 18.52 6.42 12.43
CA ARG A 130 18.89 5.70 13.66
C ARG A 130 17.83 5.75 14.77
N LEU A 131 17.67 4.60 15.43
CA LEU A 131 17.41 4.52 16.88
C LEU A 131 18.53 3.86 17.68
N ASN A 132 19.55 3.27 17.03
CA ASN A 132 20.93 3.08 17.51
C ASN A 132 21.72 2.35 16.42
N ASP A 133 22.91 2.83 16.06
CA ASP A 133 23.80 2.24 15.07
C ASP A 133 24.03 0.72 15.28
N ARG A 134 23.80 -0.11 14.23
CA ARG A 134 24.67 -1.24 13.78
C ARG A 134 24.00 -2.36 12.97
N TYR A 135 22.67 -2.41 12.82
CA TYR A 135 22.05 -3.60 12.20
C TYR A 135 21.54 -3.43 10.77
N ASN A 136 22.24 -2.59 10.00
CA ASN A 136 22.22 -2.44 8.53
C ASN A 136 21.46 -1.21 8.00
N GLN A 137 22.14 -0.06 8.08
CA GLN A 137 22.22 0.91 6.97
C GLN A 137 20.87 1.30 6.36
N LEU A 138 20.14 2.19 7.03
CA LEU A 138 19.02 2.94 6.44
C LEU A 138 19.56 4.02 5.48
N TYR A 139 20.45 3.69 4.54
CA TYR A 139 20.86 4.63 3.50
C TYR A 139 19.67 4.80 2.55
N CYS A 140 18.88 5.87 2.74
CA CYS A 140 18.42 6.56 1.55
C CYS A 140 19.71 7.04 0.89
N TYR A 141 19.94 6.73 -0.38
CA TYR A 141 21.22 7.04 -1.02
C TYR A 141 21.55 8.55 -1.01
N PHE A 142 20.58 9.42 -0.65
CA PHE A 142 20.75 10.84 -0.43
C PHE A 142 19.83 11.33 0.69
N ASN A 143 20.27 12.35 1.44
CA ASN A 143 19.42 13.17 2.31
C ASN A 143 18.32 13.81 1.44
N PRO A 144 17.04 13.41 1.56
CA PRO A 144 15.97 14.21 0.99
C PRO A 144 16.02 15.60 1.62
N SER A 145 15.52 16.63 0.93
CA SER A 145 15.45 17.96 1.55
C SER A 145 14.48 17.89 2.73
N ASP A 146 14.88 18.42 3.90
CA ASP A 146 14.06 18.45 5.13
C ASP A 146 12.64 19.01 4.89
N ALA A 147 12.47 19.85 3.86
CA ALA A 147 11.18 20.41 3.47
C ALA A 147 10.18 19.38 2.93
N TYR A 148 10.65 18.24 2.41
CA TYR A 148 9.83 17.18 1.82
C TYR A 148 9.83 15.88 2.63
N ILE A 149 10.82 15.69 3.51
CA ILE A 149 10.82 14.59 4.48
C ILE A 149 9.61 14.71 5.42
N GLY A 150 8.98 13.57 5.65
CA GLY A 150 7.93 13.38 6.64
C GLY A 150 6.70 12.71 6.07
N ILE A 151 5.61 12.86 6.81
CA ILE A 151 4.30 12.34 6.45
C ILE A 151 3.43 13.55 6.19
N LYS A 152 2.96 13.73 4.96
CA LYS A 152 2.25 14.94 4.54
C LYS A 152 0.85 14.60 4.03
N LEU A 153 -0.14 15.36 4.47
CA LEU A 153 -1.47 15.33 3.84
C LEU A 153 -1.40 16.07 2.51
N ILE A 154 -1.53 15.33 1.41
CA ILE A 154 -1.53 15.91 0.06
C ILE A 154 -2.90 16.50 -0.26
N SER A 155 -3.95 15.75 0.00
CA SER A 155 -5.33 16.16 -0.20
C SER A 155 -6.25 15.52 0.83
N LEU A 156 -7.33 16.23 1.13
CA LEU A 156 -8.47 15.71 1.84
C LEU A 156 -9.71 15.96 0.98
N HIS A 157 -10.39 14.89 0.62
CA HIS A 157 -11.63 14.95 -0.14
C HIS A 157 -12.81 14.47 0.70
N LYS A 158 -13.98 15.02 0.41
CA LYS A 158 -15.26 14.49 0.88
C LYS A 158 -15.96 13.79 -0.28
N ASN A 159 -16.41 12.57 -0.05
CA ASN A 159 -17.19 11.81 -1.03
C ASN A 159 -18.59 12.42 -1.13
N MET A 160 -18.84 13.14 -2.20
CA MET A 160 -20.14 13.71 -2.55
C MET A 160 -20.86 12.88 -3.61
N SER A 161 -20.36 11.68 -3.90
CA SER A 161 -20.92 10.79 -4.90
C SER A 161 -22.36 10.42 -4.54
N ASN A 162 -23.23 10.46 -5.53
CA ASN A 162 -24.63 10.11 -5.37
C ASN A 162 -25.11 9.34 -6.60
N ALA A 163 -26.28 8.71 -6.49
CA ALA A 163 -26.79 7.84 -7.55
C ALA A 163 -27.14 8.59 -8.86
N THR A 164 -27.35 9.90 -8.81
CA THR A 164 -27.87 10.71 -9.93
C THR A 164 -26.78 11.48 -10.69
N ASP A 165 -25.82 12.03 -9.97
CA ASP A 165 -24.76 12.92 -10.45
C ASP A 165 -23.43 12.18 -10.64
N GLY A 166 -23.36 10.91 -10.23
CA GLY A 166 -22.20 10.05 -10.38
C GLY A 166 -21.14 10.28 -9.29
N ILE A 167 -19.89 10.00 -9.66
CA ILE A 167 -18.75 10.07 -8.73
C ILE A 167 -18.29 11.52 -8.60
N LYS A 168 -18.16 11.98 -7.35
CA LYS A 168 -17.62 13.30 -7.04
C LYS A 168 -16.91 13.29 -5.69
N TYR A 169 -15.64 13.64 -5.71
CA TYR A 169 -14.82 13.85 -4.51
C TYR A 169 -14.46 15.33 -4.43
N GLU A 170 -15.10 16.05 -3.53
CA GLU A 170 -14.92 17.49 -3.34
C GLU A 170 -13.72 17.76 -2.44
N LEU A 171 -12.81 18.63 -2.88
CA LEU A 171 -11.63 18.99 -2.10
C LEU A 171 -12.05 19.82 -0.87
N VAL A 172 -11.73 19.33 0.33
CA VAL A 172 -12.07 19.98 1.61
C VAL A 172 -11.08 21.09 1.94
N THR A 173 -9.78 20.82 1.77
CA THR A 173 -8.74 21.81 2.00
C THR A 173 -7.59 21.64 0.99
N PRO A 174 -7.10 22.75 0.40
CA PRO A 174 -5.88 22.75 -0.39
C PRO A 174 -4.61 22.93 0.46
N ASP A 175 -4.75 23.16 1.77
CA ASP A 175 -3.64 23.49 2.65
C ASP A 175 -2.70 22.30 2.87
N ASP A 176 -1.42 22.61 3.03
CA ASP A 176 -0.44 21.65 3.52
C ASP A 176 -0.67 21.39 5.03
N ILE A 177 -0.87 20.12 5.38
CA ILE A 177 -0.85 19.67 6.78
C ILE A 177 0.28 18.65 6.94
N ASP A 178 1.23 18.98 7.81
CA ASP A 178 2.36 18.12 8.12
C ASP A 178 2.01 17.13 9.23
N LEU A 179 1.68 15.90 8.84
CA LEU A 179 1.30 14.83 9.76
C LEU A 179 2.52 14.17 10.45
N SER A 180 3.75 14.66 10.18
CA SER A 180 4.94 14.30 10.95
C SER A 180 5.17 15.22 12.17
N THR A 181 4.15 15.98 12.54
CA THR A 181 4.14 16.86 13.72
C THR A 181 2.87 16.65 14.53
N LEU A 182 2.98 16.84 15.84
CA LEU A 182 1.83 16.81 16.74
C LEU A 182 0.85 17.94 16.38
N SER A 183 1.35 19.15 16.15
CA SER A 183 0.55 20.31 15.74
C SER A 183 -0.23 20.07 14.46
N GLY A 184 0.35 19.41 13.45
CA GLY A 184 -0.35 19.05 12.21
C GLY A 184 -1.45 18.02 12.41
N LEU A 185 -1.23 16.98 13.23
CA LEU A 185 -2.28 16.01 13.58
C LEU A 185 -3.41 16.67 14.37
N ILE A 186 -3.08 17.55 15.33
CA ILE A 186 -4.08 18.35 16.07
C ILE A 186 -4.84 19.26 15.11
N LYS A 187 -4.17 19.95 14.17
CA LYS A 187 -4.81 20.79 13.16
C LYS A 187 -5.82 19.99 12.34
N LEU A 188 -5.45 18.78 11.90
CA LEU A 188 -6.38 17.87 11.20
C LEU A 188 -7.55 17.46 12.10
N SER A 189 -7.29 17.13 13.37
CA SER A 189 -8.33 16.80 14.35
C SER A 189 -9.33 17.94 14.54
N MET A 190 -8.83 19.16 14.70
CA MET A 190 -9.64 20.37 14.85
C MET A 190 -10.47 20.64 13.60
N LEU A 191 -9.90 20.45 12.41
CA LEU A 191 -10.60 20.62 11.13
C LEU A 191 -11.81 19.67 11.01
N ILE A 192 -11.67 18.44 11.47
CA ILE A 192 -12.70 17.39 11.30
C ILE A 192 -13.70 17.35 12.46
N ASN A 193 -13.22 17.44 13.70
CA ASN A 193 -14.05 17.25 14.90
C ASN A 193 -14.34 18.55 15.66
N GLY A 194 -13.70 19.67 15.29
CA GLY A 194 -13.74 20.90 16.09
C GLY A 194 -13.05 20.80 17.46
N LYS A 195 -12.37 19.69 17.74
CA LYS A 195 -11.67 19.42 19.00
C LYS A 195 -10.43 18.55 18.77
N ASP A 196 -9.50 18.62 19.72
CA ASP A 196 -8.33 17.75 19.77
C ASP A 196 -8.69 16.39 20.37
N VAL A 197 -8.67 15.34 19.54
CA VAL A 197 -8.81 13.94 19.99
C VAL A 197 -7.48 13.18 19.95
N VAL A 198 -6.40 13.84 19.54
CA VAL A 198 -5.10 13.23 19.25
C VAL A 198 -4.20 13.25 20.48
N SER A 199 -4.14 14.39 21.19
CA SER A 199 -3.18 14.59 22.27
C SER A 199 -3.30 13.53 23.36
N GLN A 200 -4.52 13.19 23.79
CA GLN A 200 -4.72 12.19 24.83
C GLN A 200 -4.19 10.80 24.41
N VAL A 201 -4.50 10.38 23.17
CA VAL A 201 -4.09 9.05 22.67
C VAL A 201 -2.58 8.95 22.54
N ILE A 202 -1.92 10.02 22.08
CA ILE A 202 -0.46 10.07 22.02
C ILE A 202 0.15 10.04 23.43
N GLN A 203 -0.42 10.79 24.38
CA GLN A 203 0.06 10.77 25.77
C GLN A 203 -0.09 9.40 26.43
N GLU A 204 -1.18 8.68 26.15
CA GLU A 204 -1.38 7.31 26.63
C GLU A 204 -0.35 6.36 26.01
N ALA A 205 -0.13 6.43 24.68
CA ALA A 205 0.89 5.62 24.01
C ALA A 205 2.30 5.87 24.58
N LEU A 206 2.65 7.11 24.89
CA LEU A 206 3.95 7.46 25.49
C LEU A 206 4.13 6.95 26.93
N ARG A 207 3.03 6.67 27.65
CA ARG A 207 3.06 6.10 29.01
C ARG A 207 3.19 4.59 29.02
N GLU A 208 2.73 3.92 27.97
CA GLU A 208 2.91 2.47 27.85
C GLU A 208 4.41 2.15 27.75
N PRO A 209 4.90 1.09 28.42
CA PRO A 209 6.29 0.68 28.33
C PRO A 209 6.71 0.48 26.87
N GLN A 210 7.47 1.43 26.33
CA GLN A 210 8.08 1.33 25.01
C GLN A 210 9.27 0.38 25.15
N ILE A 211 9.02 -0.91 24.92
CA ILE A 211 10.09 -1.90 24.87
C ILE A 211 10.89 -1.62 23.60
N GLN A 212 12.21 -1.54 23.72
CA GLN A 212 13.12 -1.47 22.57
C GLN A 212 12.72 -2.58 21.58
N ASP A 213 12.39 -2.23 20.33
CA ASP A 213 11.82 -3.08 19.26
C ASP A 213 10.27 -3.12 19.11
N ASN A 214 9.50 -2.44 19.96
CA ASN A 214 8.04 -2.27 19.77
C ASN A 214 7.61 -0.79 19.94
N GLU A 215 8.49 0.12 19.53
CA GLU A 215 8.24 1.56 19.59
C GLU A 215 7.03 1.92 18.74
N VAL A 216 6.02 2.46 19.40
CA VAL A 216 4.77 2.88 18.77
C VAL A 216 4.90 4.31 18.25
N ILE A 217 5.52 5.18 19.05
CA ILE A 217 5.74 6.59 18.73
C ILE A 217 6.89 7.17 19.59
N ILE A 218 7.70 8.05 19.00
CA ILE A 218 8.70 8.86 19.70
C ILE A 218 8.54 10.32 19.28
N LEU A 219 8.48 11.21 20.27
CA LEU A 219 8.36 12.64 20.07
C LEU A 219 9.64 13.38 20.46
N ASN A 220 9.94 14.44 19.73
CA ASN A 220 10.93 15.44 20.10
C ASN A 220 10.31 16.84 19.95
N GLY A 221 9.79 17.36 21.05
CA GLY A 221 8.94 18.55 21.02
C GLY A 221 7.68 18.30 20.19
N ASP A 222 7.45 19.14 19.17
CA ASP A 222 6.34 18.98 18.22
C ASP A 222 6.60 17.92 17.14
N SER A 223 7.87 17.52 16.95
CA SER A 223 8.26 16.57 15.92
C SER A 223 7.90 15.14 16.30
N ILE A 224 7.27 14.42 15.38
CA ILE A 224 7.14 12.95 15.45
C ILE A 224 8.35 12.37 14.74
N ASP A 225 9.31 11.91 15.53
CA ASP A 225 10.58 11.40 15.01
C ASP A 225 10.44 9.95 14.57
N VAL A 226 9.60 9.18 15.28
CA VAL A 226 9.33 7.76 14.99
C VAL A 226 7.85 7.49 15.19
N ILE A 227 7.24 6.73 14.26
CA ILE A 227 5.86 6.27 14.41
C ILE A 227 5.64 4.93 13.69
N ARG A 228 4.94 4.01 14.34
CA ARG A 228 4.49 2.76 13.73
C ARG A 228 3.32 3.03 12.77
N MET A 229 3.38 2.51 11.55
CA MET A 229 2.40 2.80 10.50
C MET A 229 0.98 2.37 10.89
N SER A 230 0.81 1.21 11.52
CA SER A 230 -0.51 0.79 12.05
C SER A 230 -1.05 1.74 13.12
N PHE A 231 -0.20 2.28 14.01
CA PHE A 231 -0.60 3.27 14.99
C PHE A 231 -0.98 4.60 14.33
N PHE A 232 -0.18 5.06 13.37
CA PHE A 232 -0.50 6.24 12.57
C PHE A 232 -1.86 6.12 11.87
N VAL A 233 -2.11 5.00 11.17
CA VAL A 233 -3.39 4.74 10.50
C VAL A 233 -4.55 4.70 11.49
N SER A 234 -4.35 4.07 12.64
CA SER A 234 -5.37 4.04 13.71
C SER A 234 -5.70 5.45 14.23
N LEU A 235 -4.69 6.31 14.37
CA LEU A 235 -4.86 7.69 14.81
C LEU A 235 -5.63 8.52 13.76
N ILE A 236 -5.31 8.36 12.48
CA ILE A 236 -6.08 9.00 11.39
C ILE A 236 -7.53 8.51 11.43
N LYS A 237 -7.76 7.20 11.52
CA LYS A 237 -9.13 6.66 11.61
C LYS A 237 -9.90 7.18 12.83
N LEU A 238 -9.24 7.36 13.97
CA LEU A 238 -9.82 7.98 15.15
C LEU A 238 -10.28 9.41 14.86
N ILE A 239 -9.44 10.24 14.23
CA ILE A 239 -9.79 11.61 13.84
C ILE A 239 -11.07 11.62 12.98
N PHE A 240 -11.26 10.64 12.12
CA PHE A 240 -12.42 10.58 11.22
C PHE A 240 -13.58 9.72 11.75
N ASN A 241 -13.50 9.21 12.99
CA ASN A 241 -14.46 8.26 13.56
C ASN A 241 -14.72 7.04 12.65
N ASN A 242 -13.67 6.52 12.02
CA ASN A 242 -13.69 5.47 10.98
C ASN A 242 -14.46 5.81 9.70
N ASN A 243 -15.01 7.02 9.56
CA ASN A 243 -15.72 7.47 8.35
C ASN A 243 -14.73 8.00 7.28
N CYS A 244 -13.72 7.20 6.97
CA CYS A 244 -12.71 7.56 5.99
C CYS A 244 -12.12 6.36 5.24
N SER A 245 -11.61 6.64 4.04
CA SER A 245 -10.63 5.82 3.32
C SER A 245 -9.30 6.55 3.23
N ILE A 246 -8.20 5.81 3.19
CA ILE A 246 -6.84 6.38 3.19
C ILE A 246 -6.07 5.84 2.00
N ASN A 247 -5.55 6.72 1.16
CA ASN A 247 -4.56 6.44 0.13
C ASN A 247 -3.18 6.78 0.71
N LEU A 248 -2.41 5.76 1.08
CA LEU A 248 -1.01 5.91 1.48
C LEU A 248 -0.12 5.82 0.24
N ILE A 249 0.63 6.88 -0.03
CA ILE A 249 1.59 6.94 -1.14
C ILE A 249 2.99 6.91 -0.53
N ASP A 250 3.59 5.73 -0.59
CA ASP A 250 4.79 5.42 0.17
C ASP A 250 6.05 5.42 -0.71
N PHE A 251 6.88 6.45 -0.50
CA PHE A 251 8.23 6.61 -1.06
C PHE A 251 9.31 6.17 -0.07
N SER A 252 8.94 5.68 1.11
CA SER A 252 9.88 5.27 2.14
C SER A 252 10.68 4.02 1.73
N CYS A 253 11.81 3.82 2.41
CA CYS A 253 12.48 2.52 2.42
C CYS A 253 11.54 1.39 2.85
N SER A 254 11.81 0.16 2.40
CA SER A 254 11.01 -1.02 2.72
C SER A 254 11.85 -2.18 3.26
N HIS A 255 13.04 -1.89 3.79
CA HIS A 255 13.96 -2.93 4.25
C HIS A 255 13.39 -3.70 5.46
N ILE A 256 13.58 -5.03 5.50
CA ILE A 256 13.13 -5.87 6.63
C ILE A 256 13.99 -5.60 7.86
N TYR A 257 13.34 -5.32 8.98
CA TYR A 257 14.01 -5.16 10.26
C TYR A 257 14.72 -6.46 10.65
N SER A 258 16.05 -6.41 10.83
CA SER A 258 16.93 -7.59 10.90
C SER A 258 16.63 -8.54 12.07
N ARG A 259 15.95 -8.05 13.12
CA ARG A 259 15.50 -8.86 14.26
C ARG A 259 14.22 -9.65 13.98
N VAL A 260 13.49 -9.31 12.92
CA VAL A 260 12.34 -10.09 12.49
C VAL A 260 12.87 -11.30 11.74
N SER A 261 12.89 -12.46 12.41
CA SER A 261 13.10 -13.74 11.76
C SER A 261 11.88 -14.05 10.89
N VAL A 262 11.91 -13.59 9.65
CA VAL A 262 10.87 -13.88 8.67
C VAL A 262 11.30 -15.09 7.85
N ALA A 263 10.49 -16.16 7.92
CA ALA A 263 10.65 -17.31 7.06
C ALA A 263 10.64 -16.89 5.58
N LYS A 264 11.44 -17.54 4.73
CA LYS A 264 11.54 -17.18 3.32
C LYS A 264 10.17 -17.24 2.64
N GLU A 265 9.34 -18.20 3.04
CA GLU A 265 7.97 -18.38 2.56
C GLU A 265 7.07 -17.19 2.90
N ASP A 266 7.24 -16.56 4.06
CA ASP A 266 6.42 -15.41 4.45
C ASP A 266 6.90 -14.12 3.75
N LYS A 267 8.22 -13.99 3.53
CA LYS A 267 8.75 -12.94 2.63
C LYS A 267 8.17 -13.10 1.23
N ASP A 268 8.29 -14.30 0.66
CA ASP A 268 7.85 -14.58 -0.71
C ASP A 268 6.32 -14.46 -0.85
N ARG A 269 5.55 -14.82 0.20
CA ARG A 269 4.10 -14.67 0.21
C ARG A 269 3.67 -13.20 0.23
N ALA A 270 4.25 -12.39 1.11
CA ALA A 270 3.97 -10.95 1.12
C ALA A 270 4.37 -10.28 -0.22
N MET A 271 5.42 -10.79 -0.88
CA MET A 271 5.81 -10.38 -2.24
C MET A 271 4.85 -10.84 -3.34
N GLU A 272 4.21 -12.00 -3.19
CA GLU A 272 3.19 -12.48 -4.11
C GLU A 272 1.90 -11.66 -4.00
N TYR A 273 1.54 -11.22 -2.79
CA TYR A 273 0.38 -10.34 -2.55
C TYR A 273 0.59 -8.92 -3.07
N ALA A 274 1.84 -8.44 -3.12
CA ALA A 274 2.18 -7.20 -3.82
C ALA A 274 1.89 -7.26 -5.34
N ASN A 275 1.58 -8.42 -5.91
CA ASN A 275 1.23 -8.59 -7.32
C ASN A 275 -0.27 -8.76 -7.58
N VAL A 276 -1.14 -8.61 -6.58
CA VAL A 276 -2.60 -8.77 -6.77
C VAL A 276 -3.19 -7.50 -7.38
N ASP A 277 -3.95 -7.70 -8.45
CA ASP A 277 -4.60 -6.68 -9.27
C ASP A 277 -5.70 -5.92 -8.49
N ILE A 278 -5.87 -4.63 -8.82
CA ILE A 278 -6.74 -3.66 -8.15
C ILE A 278 -8.22 -4.03 -8.30
N GLU A 279 -8.59 -4.79 -9.33
CA GLU A 279 -9.97 -5.24 -9.57
C GLU A 279 -10.33 -6.55 -8.86
N ALA A 280 -9.39 -7.18 -8.13
CA ALA A 280 -9.74 -8.34 -7.33
C ALA A 280 -10.49 -7.88 -6.08
N PRO A 281 -11.78 -8.24 -5.90
CA PRO A 281 -12.50 -7.90 -4.68
C PRO A 281 -11.73 -8.45 -3.47
N ALA A 282 -11.89 -7.79 -2.32
CA ALA A 282 -11.39 -8.21 -1.01
C ALA A 282 -11.99 -9.54 -0.51
N SER A 283 -12.30 -10.48 -1.41
CA SER A 283 -12.82 -11.83 -1.14
C SER A 283 -11.81 -12.77 -0.48
N THR A 284 -10.68 -12.27 0.01
CA THR A 284 -9.76 -13.05 0.87
C THR A 284 -9.78 -12.61 2.33
N VAL A 285 -10.94 -12.18 2.84
CA VAL A 285 -11.28 -12.15 4.28
C VAL A 285 -11.15 -13.55 4.95
N GLY A 286 -10.69 -14.59 4.24
CA GLY A 286 -10.44 -15.93 4.78
C GLY A 286 -9.06 -16.53 4.48
N LYS A 287 -8.03 -15.76 4.09
CA LYS A 287 -6.67 -16.30 3.90
C LYS A 287 -5.70 -16.03 5.05
N PHE A 288 -6.08 -15.20 6.01
CA PHE A 288 -5.34 -15.00 7.25
C PHE A 288 -6.14 -15.67 8.37
N GLY A 289 -5.63 -16.82 8.83
CA GLY A 289 -6.32 -17.74 9.74
C GLY A 289 -5.72 -19.14 9.61
N GLY A 290 -5.39 -19.78 10.74
CA GLY A 290 -4.42 -20.86 10.82
C GLY A 290 -4.73 -22.18 10.07
N LYS A 291 -3.64 -22.91 9.79
CA LYS A 291 -3.52 -24.36 9.46
C LYS A 291 -4.22 -24.89 8.18
N LYS A 292 -3.34 -25.33 7.27
CA LYS A 292 -3.46 -26.38 6.21
C LYS A 292 -4.42 -26.11 5.04
N TYR A 293 -3.90 -25.46 4.00
CA TYR A 293 -4.38 -25.69 2.64
C TYR A 293 -4.07 -27.14 2.20
N LYS A 294 -5.07 -28.02 2.22
CA LYS A 294 -5.05 -29.22 1.38
C LYS A 294 -5.05 -28.75 -0.07
N LYS A 295 -3.95 -28.99 -0.79
CA LYS A 295 -3.81 -28.75 -2.24
C LYS A 295 -5.00 -29.39 -2.98
N GLN A 296 -5.97 -28.57 -3.40
CA GLN A 296 -6.88 -29.00 -4.48
C GLN A 296 -6.08 -28.96 -5.77
N LYS A 297 -5.47 -30.11 -6.12
CA LYS A 297 -5.03 -30.35 -7.50
C LYS A 297 -6.25 -30.19 -8.39
N LYS A 298 -6.27 -29.18 -9.26
CA LYS A 298 -7.11 -29.15 -10.46
C LYS A 298 -6.74 -30.38 -11.30
N ILE A 299 -7.41 -31.50 -11.06
CA ILE A 299 -7.42 -32.62 -11.99
C ILE A 299 -8.14 -32.10 -13.23
N LYS A 300 -7.39 -31.87 -14.31
CA LYS A 300 -7.95 -31.69 -15.65
C LYS A 300 -8.80 -32.92 -15.95
N ARG A 301 -10.12 -32.83 -15.76
CA ARG A 301 -11.07 -33.80 -16.30
C ARG A 301 -11.06 -33.63 -17.82
N THR A 302 -10.24 -34.43 -18.49
CA THR A 302 -10.40 -34.71 -19.92
C THR A 302 -11.79 -35.30 -20.12
N LYS A 303 -12.68 -34.54 -20.77
CA LYS A 303 -13.97 -35.05 -21.25
C LYS A 303 -13.69 -36.09 -22.32
N ASN A 304 -13.78 -37.36 -21.95
CA ASN A 304 -13.87 -38.47 -22.89
C ASN A 304 -15.15 -38.30 -23.71
N VAL A 305 -15.01 -37.72 -24.91
CA VAL A 305 -16.05 -37.72 -25.94
C VAL A 305 -16.15 -39.16 -26.47
N LYS A 306 -17.11 -39.91 -25.94
CA LYS A 306 -17.58 -41.16 -26.55
C LYS A 306 -18.22 -40.84 -27.90
N LYS A 307 -17.45 -40.93 -28.99
CA LYS A 307 -18.03 -41.08 -30.34
C LYS A 307 -18.33 -42.55 -30.57
N SER A 308 -19.60 -42.90 -30.40
CA SER A 308 -20.16 -44.14 -30.93
C SER A 308 -20.14 -44.10 -32.46
N LYS A 309 -19.62 -45.16 -33.09
CA LYS A 309 -19.94 -45.52 -34.47
C LYS A 309 -20.14 -47.03 -34.57
N LYS A 310 -21.40 -47.46 -34.37
CA LYS A 310 -22.02 -48.61 -35.06
C LYS A 310 -22.59 -48.02 -36.36
N THR A 311 -22.57 -48.62 -37.55
CA THR A 311 -22.49 -50.04 -37.95
C THR A 311 -22.28 -50.17 -39.47
N LYS A 312 -21.61 -51.27 -39.87
CA LYS A 312 -21.89 -52.20 -41.01
C LYS A 312 -21.69 -51.81 -42.50
N LYS A 313 -20.75 -52.58 -43.09
CA LYS A 313 -20.88 -53.60 -44.17
C LYS A 313 -20.48 -53.26 -45.62
N ARG A 314 -19.91 -54.33 -46.23
CA ARG A 314 -19.57 -54.66 -47.64
C ARG A 314 -18.25 -54.08 -48.15
N GLY A 315 -17.35 -54.82 -48.80
CA GLY A 315 -17.34 -56.23 -49.19
C GLY A 315 -16.05 -56.56 -49.99
N ASN A 316 -15.62 -57.82 -49.90
CA ASN A 316 -14.72 -58.60 -50.77
C ASN A 316 -13.73 -57.89 -51.72
N ARG A 317 -12.44 -58.24 -51.60
CA ARG A 317 -11.72 -58.98 -52.66
C ARG A 317 -10.42 -59.62 -52.18
N THR A 318 -10.35 -60.93 -52.38
CA THR A 318 -9.18 -61.80 -52.41
C THR A 318 -8.21 -61.42 -53.53
N ARG A 319 -6.89 -61.49 -53.30
CA ARG A 319 -5.94 -62.41 -54.00
C ARG A 319 -4.45 -62.06 -53.77
N LYS A 320 -3.72 -63.12 -53.36
CA LYS A 320 -2.42 -63.64 -53.83
C LYS A 320 -1.10 -62.88 -53.59
N ASN A 321 -0.28 -63.55 -52.75
CA ASN A 321 1.08 -64.06 -52.97
C ASN A 321 2.07 -63.33 -53.89
N LYS A 322 3.26 -63.12 -53.34
CA LYS A 322 4.62 -63.43 -53.84
C LYS A 322 5.55 -63.14 -52.65
N LEU A 323 6.58 -63.89 -52.29
CA LEU A 323 7.12 -65.21 -52.63
C LEU A 323 8.15 -65.49 -51.53
#